data_AF-A0A165DQP3-F1
#
_entry.id   AF-A0A165DQP3-F1
#
_cell.length_a   1.000
_cell.length_b   1.000
_cell.length_c   1.000
_cell.angle_alpha   90.00
_cell.angle_beta   90.00
_cell.angle_gamma   90.00
#
_symmetry.space_group_name_H-M   'P 1'
#
loop_
_entity.id
_entity.type
_entity.pdbx_description
1 polymer ?
#
loop_
_entity_poly.entity_id
_entity_poly.type
_entity_poly.pdbx_seq_one_letter_code
_entity_poly.pdbx_strand_id
1 'polypeptide(L)'
;TQKNYAAGRAHFHQWCTAERIALRKSEPIPEPVLCAYAAAMAGVCAGGTARSRLAALHFWHDRHGLAWAGSQRLLRILKAVTTATPPASKREERPPVTEAMLDEALHSLDPHRPFDVCVAAAMLVMFWCQLRLGEILSQTRKYDFGALPSVQGVRLRADAGGTLDRVTSALWLPRTKVERSGVWVWIARHYNDPSFALQDHIRVNRLEDDDPLFAYRHDTTHELIPLTRAAFLGRLNEIWAACGMQRVTGHCFRIGGTTALLRAGVDPEVVKVAGRWKSDSFLRYWRALDQIISSHM
;
A
#
# COMPACT_ATOMS: atom_id res chain seq x y z
N THR A 1 11.41 -4.61 -7.26
CA THR A 1 11.23 -4.94 -8.70
C THR A 1 12.41 -5.71 -9.26
N GLN A 2 13.65 -5.20 -9.20
CA GLN A 2 14.84 -5.92 -9.69
C GLN A 2 15.05 -7.31 -9.06
N LYS A 3 14.93 -7.43 -7.73
CA LYS A 3 15.02 -8.73 -7.02
C LYS A 3 14.00 -9.77 -7.54
N ASN A 4 12.76 -9.34 -7.80
CA ASN A 4 11.71 -10.23 -8.31
C ASN A 4 11.97 -10.66 -9.75
N TYR A 5 12.52 -9.79 -10.60
CA TYR A 5 12.89 -10.15 -11.97
C TYR A 5 14.09 -11.10 -12.02
N ALA A 6 15.09 -10.89 -11.16
CA ALA A 6 16.20 -11.83 -11.02
C ALA A 6 15.71 -13.22 -10.58
N ALA A 7 14.84 -13.29 -9.58
CA ALA A 7 14.24 -14.54 -9.13
C ALA A 7 13.39 -15.22 -10.23
N GLY A 8 12.62 -14.44 -11.00
CA GLY A 8 11.83 -14.96 -12.13
C GLY A 8 12.69 -15.59 -13.22
N ARG A 9 13.83 -14.97 -13.57
CA ARG A 9 14.82 -15.55 -14.50
C ARG A 9 15.48 -16.80 -13.92
N ALA A 10 15.89 -16.78 -12.66
CA ALA A 10 16.54 -17.92 -12.03
C ALA A 10 15.62 -19.16 -12.04
N HIS A 11 14.33 -18.97 -11.73
CA HIS A 11 13.34 -20.03 -11.81
C HIS A 11 13.16 -20.58 -13.24
N PHE A 12 13.15 -19.71 -14.25
CA PHE A 12 13.07 -20.15 -15.64
C PHE A 12 14.29 -20.98 -16.06
N HIS A 13 15.50 -20.56 -15.67
CA HIS A 13 16.72 -21.32 -15.94
C HIS A 13 16.71 -22.68 -15.25
N GLN A 14 16.27 -22.74 -13.99
CA GLN A 14 16.12 -24.01 -13.27
C GLN A 14 15.15 -24.96 -14.01
N TRP A 15 14.02 -24.43 -14.49
CA TRP A 15 13.06 -25.21 -15.27
C TRP A 15 13.64 -25.68 -16.61
N CYS A 16 14.36 -24.81 -17.35
CA CYS A 16 15.01 -25.22 -18.61
C CYS A 16 16.03 -26.34 -18.38
N THR A 17 16.82 -26.27 -17.30
CA THR A 17 17.76 -27.33 -16.93
C THR A 17 17.03 -28.65 -16.65
N ALA A 18 15.91 -28.61 -15.91
CA ALA A 18 15.13 -29.80 -15.58
C ALA A 18 14.51 -30.45 -16.83
N GLU A 19 13.98 -29.63 -17.74
CA GLU A 19 13.35 -30.08 -19.00
C GLU A 19 14.36 -30.31 -20.15
N ARG A 20 15.67 -30.15 -19.88
CA ARG A 20 16.76 -30.31 -20.86
C ARG A 20 16.59 -29.42 -22.10
N ILE A 21 16.05 -28.22 -21.92
CA ILE A 21 15.86 -27.24 -23.00
C ILE A 21 17.14 -26.41 -23.15
N ALA A 22 17.80 -26.54 -24.31
CA ALA A 22 18.95 -25.73 -24.67
C ALA A 22 18.51 -24.41 -25.32
N LEU A 23 18.75 -23.29 -24.64
CA LEU A 23 18.51 -21.95 -25.17
C LEU A 23 19.82 -21.17 -25.23
N ARG A 24 20.06 -20.49 -26.35
CA ARG A 24 21.18 -19.55 -26.47
C ARG A 24 20.80 -18.23 -25.82
N LYS A 25 21.72 -17.64 -25.06
CA LYS A 25 21.49 -16.37 -24.33
C LYS A 25 21.25 -15.17 -25.25
N SER A 26 21.65 -15.27 -26.52
CA SER A 26 21.51 -14.24 -27.55
C SER A 26 20.26 -14.40 -28.41
N GLU A 27 19.44 -15.43 -28.17
CA GLU A 27 18.26 -15.72 -28.99
C GLU A 27 16.97 -15.47 -28.21
N PRO A 28 15.90 -14.99 -28.88
CA PRO A 28 14.57 -14.92 -28.31
C PRO A 28 14.10 -16.26 -27.76
N ILE A 29 13.42 -16.28 -26.61
CA ILE A 29 12.76 -17.50 -26.13
C ILE A 29 11.59 -17.82 -27.09
N PRO A 30 11.56 -19.01 -27.71
CA PRO A 30 10.49 -19.37 -28.63
C PRO A 30 9.12 -19.45 -27.94
N GLU A 31 8.06 -19.10 -28.65
CA GLU A 31 6.69 -19.14 -28.13
C GLU A 31 6.28 -20.50 -27.53
N PRO A 32 6.63 -21.67 -28.14
CA PRO A 32 6.32 -22.96 -27.53
C PRO A 32 6.97 -23.15 -26.14
N VAL A 33 8.19 -22.63 -25.95
CA VAL A 33 8.91 -22.71 -24.67
C VAL A 33 8.26 -21.81 -23.63
N LEU A 34 7.82 -20.60 -24.02
CA LEU A 34 7.04 -19.72 -23.13
C LEU A 34 5.72 -20.37 -22.70
N CYS A 35 5.04 -21.03 -23.64
CA CYS A 35 3.79 -21.75 -23.39
C CYS A 35 4.00 -22.95 -22.45
N ALA A 36 5.02 -23.77 -22.71
CA ALA A 36 5.38 -24.91 -21.88
C ALA A 36 5.76 -24.47 -20.45
N TYR A 37 6.58 -23.43 -20.34
CA TYR A 37 6.96 -22.86 -19.05
C TYR A 37 5.74 -22.33 -18.27
N ALA A 38 4.82 -21.67 -18.95
CA ALA A 38 3.57 -21.21 -18.33
C ALA A 38 2.71 -22.39 -17.85
N ALA A 39 2.56 -23.42 -18.68
CA ALA A 39 1.77 -24.61 -18.37
C ALA A 39 2.37 -25.41 -17.19
N ALA A 40 3.70 -25.51 -17.09
CA ALA A 40 4.40 -26.17 -15.99
C ALA A 40 4.11 -25.55 -14.60
N MET A 41 3.55 -24.33 -14.56
CA MET A 41 3.15 -23.66 -13.32
C MET A 41 1.68 -23.91 -12.93
N ALA A 42 0.89 -24.58 -13.77
CA ALA A 42 -0.49 -24.96 -13.45
C ALA A 42 -0.52 -25.94 -12.27
N GLY A 43 -1.42 -25.75 -11.31
CA GLY A 43 -1.49 -26.59 -10.10
C GLY A 43 -0.36 -26.37 -9.10
N VAL A 44 0.72 -25.67 -9.47
CA VAL A 44 1.90 -25.46 -8.63
C VAL A 44 1.88 -24.10 -7.92
N CYS A 45 1.40 -23.05 -8.61
CA CYS A 45 1.41 -21.70 -8.04
C CYS A 45 0.19 -20.87 -8.47
N ALA A 46 -0.04 -19.76 -7.76
CA ALA A 46 -1.06 -18.81 -8.16
C ALA A 46 -0.77 -18.20 -9.54
N GLY A 47 -1.81 -18.00 -10.35
CA GLY A 47 -1.67 -17.40 -11.69
C GLY A 47 -0.98 -16.03 -11.70
N GLY A 48 -1.07 -15.25 -10.62
CA GLY A 48 -0.31 -14.00 -10.45
C GLY A 48 1.21 -14.21 -10.39
N THR A 49 1.67 -15.30 -9.78
CA THR A 49 3.07 -15.71 -9.73
C THR A 49 3.57 -16.08 -11.12
N ALA A 50 2.80 -16.88 -11.86
CA ALA A 50 3.14 -17.26 -13.24
C ALA A 50 3.30 -16.03 -14.16
N ARG A 51 2.35 -15.09 -14.10
CA ARG A 51 2.44 -13.82 -14.84
C ARG A 51 3.65 -12.99 -14.44
N SER A 52 3.96 -12.92 -13.14
CA SER A 52 5.12 -12.18 -12.63
C SER A 52 6.45 -12.77 -13.12
N ARG A 53 6.53 -14.11 -13.20
CA ARG A 53 7.70 -14.81 -13.75
C ARG A 53 7.85 -14.56 -15.25
N LEU A 54 6.77 -14.63 -16.04
CA LEU A 54 6.82 -14.29 -17.46
C LEU A 54 7.16 -12.81 -17.70
N ALA A 55 6.65 -11.90 -16.87
CA ALA A 55 7.01 -10.48 -16.95
C ALA A 55 8.51 -10.25 -16.70
N ALA A 56 9.14 -11.07 -15.85
CA ALA A 56 10.59 -11.04 -15.66
C ALA A 56 11.35 -11.45 -16.93
N LEU A 57 10.84 -12.45 -17.66
CA LEU A 57 11.42 -12.88 -18.94
C LEU A 57 11.22 -11.82 -20.01
N HIS A 58 10.02 -11.24 -20.11
CA HIS A 58 9.72 -10.16 -21.05
C HIS A 58 10.64 -8.96 -20.82
N PHE A 59 10.75 -8.49 -19.57
CA PHE A 59 11.69 -7.41 -19.22
C PHE A 59 13.15 -7.74 -19.57
N TRP A 60 13.55 -9.00 -19.45
CA TRP A 60 14.89 -9.42 -19.86
C TRP A 60 15.06 -9.34 -21.39
N HIS A 61 14.06 -9.72 -22.18
CA HIS A 61 14.09 -9.55 -23.65
C HIS A 61 14.23 -8.08 -24.02
N ASP A 62 13.37 -7.21 -23.46
CA ASP A 62 13.39 -5.78 -23.72
C ASP A 62 14.78 -5.18 -23.45
N ARG A 63 15.38 -5.55 -22.31
CA ARG A 63 16.71 -5.07 -21.92
C ARG A 63 17.83 -5.52 -22.87
N HIS A 64 17.66 -6.65 -23.56
CA HIS A 64 18.68 -7.21 -24.46
C HIS A 64 18.31 -7.00 -25.94
N GLY A 65 17.25 -6.24 -26.24
CA GLY A 65 16.79 -6.01 -27.61
C GLY A 65 16.29 -7.26 -28.32
N LEU A 66 15.83 -8.28 -27.58
CA LEU A 66 15.33 -9.54 -28.14
C LEU A 66 13.82 -9.44 -28.38
N ALA A 67 13.34 -10.04 -29.48
CA ALA A 67 11.91 -10.10 -29.77
C ALA A 67 11.15 -10.92 -28.72
N TRP A 68 10.00 -10.44 -28.25
CA TRP A 68 9.14 -11.19 -27.33
C TRP A 68 8.10 -12.01 -28.09
N ALA A 69 8.20 -13.34 -28.01
CA ALA A 69 7.29 -14.27 -28.69
C ALA A 69 6.00 -14.56 -27.88
N GLY A 70 5.39 -13.53 -27.28
CA GLY A 70 4.12 -13.68 -26.57
C GLY A 70 2.93 -13.85 -27.53
N SER A 71 2.02 -14.78 -27.25
CA SER A 71 0.88 -15.11 -28.13
C SER A 71 -0.47 -15.17 -27.40
N GLN A 72 -1.57 -15.19 -28.17
CA GLN A 72 -2.90 -15.48 -27.64
C GLN A 72 -2.99 -16.87 -26.98
N ARG A 73 -2.21 -17.84 -27.48
CA ARG A 73 -2.10 -19.17 -26.87
C ARG A 73 -1.49 -19.07 -25.46
N LEU A 74 -0.41 -18.31 -25.29
CA LEU A 74 0.19 -18.07 -23.97
C LEU A 74 -0.81 -17.43 -23.00
N LEU A 75 -1.61 -16.47 -23.45
CA LEU A 75 -2.64 -15.83 -22.62
C LEU A 75 -3.73 -16.81 -22.18
N ARG A 76 -4.19 -17.70 -23.06
CA ARG A 76 -5.15 -18.76 -22.73
C ARG A 76 -4.57 -19.75 -21.71
N ILE A 77 -3.31 -20.14 -21.88
CA ILE A 77 -2.61 -20.99 -20.90
C ILE A 77 -2.54 -20.30 -19.54
N LEU A 78 -2.20 -19.00 -19.49
CA LEU A 78 -2.18 -18.27 -18.22
C LEU A 78 -3.55 -18.15 -17.55
N LYS A 79 -4.63 -18.09 -18.35
CA LYS A 79 -5.99 -18.19 -17.83
C LYS A 79 -6.24 -19.56 -17.21
N ALA A 80 -5.87 -20.64 -17.90
CA ALA A 80 -5.97 -22.00 -17.37
C ALA A 80 -5.12 -22.21 -16.10
N VAL A 81 -3.89 -21.68 -16.04
CA VAL A 81 -3.03 -21.71 -14.85
C VAL A 81 -3.68 -20.99 -13.67
N THR A 82 -4.38 -19.87 -13.94
CA THR A 82 -5.11 -19.14 -12.91
C THR A 82 -6.28 -19.97 -12.39
N THR A 83 -7.05 -20.62 -13.26
CA THR A 83 -8.13 -21.55 -12.88
C THR A 83 -7.59 -22.73 -12.06
N ALA A 84 -6.44 -23.28 -12.45
CA ALA A 84 -5.75 -24.37 -11.76
C ALA A 84 -4.95 -23.92 -10.52
N THR A 85 -5.19 -22.72 -9.98
CA THR A 85 -4.48 -22.26 -8.76
C THR A 85 -4.83 -23.20 -7.60
N PRO A 86 -3.84 -23.85 -6.97
CA PRO A 86 -4.11 -24.78 -5.89
C PRO A 86 -4.69 -24.03 -4.68
N PRO A 87 -5.59 -24.64 -3.89
CA PRO A 87 -6.19 -23.99 -2.71
C PRO A 87 -5.13 -23.41 -1.75
N ALA A 88 -4.04 -24.14 -1.52
CA ALA A 88 -2.91 -23.68 -0.70
C ALA A 88 -2.20 -22.42 -1.22
N SER A 89 -2.37 -22.07 -2.50
CA SER A 89 -1.83 -20.83 -3.09
C SER A 89 -2.86 -19.70 -3.15
N LYS A 90 -4.12 -19.94 -2.77
CA LYS A 90 -5.12 -18.88 -2.65
C LYS A 90 -4.90 -18.20 -1.31
N ARG A 91 -4.61 -16.90 -1.35
CA ARG A 91 -4.59 -16.08 -0.14
C ARG A 91 -6.00 -15.62 0.15
N GLU A 92 -6.39 -15.73 1.41
CA GLU A 92 -7.60 -15.08 1.90
C GLU A 92 -7.54 -13.58 1.63
N GLU A 93 -8.72 -12.98 1.46
CA GLU A 93 -8.82 -11.55 1.33
C GLU A 93 -8.32 -10.89 2.61
N ARG A 94 -7.42 -9.92 2.47
CA ARG A 94 -6.95 -9.17 3.63
C ARG A 94 -8.12 -8.42 4.26
N PRO A 95 -8.23 -8.44 5.59
CA PRO A 95 -9.26 -7.71 6.30
C PRO A 95 -9.01 -6.20 6.23
N PRO A 96 -10.08 -5.38 6.30
CA PRO A 96 -9.95 -3.95 6.55
C PRO A 96 -9.51 -3.69 7.99
N VAL A 97 -8.76 -2.61 8.22
CA VAL A 97 -8.84 -1.92 9.53
C VAL A 97 -10.25 -1.34 9.61
N THR A 98 -10.93 -1.47 10.75
CA THR A 98 -12.30 -0.94 10.93
C THR A 98 -12.27 0.33 11.77
N GLU A 99 -13.36 1.11 11.75
CA GLU A 99 -13.50 2.28 12.62
C GLU A 99 -13.43 1.90 14.10
N ALA A 100 -14.05 0.78 14.50
CA ALA A 100 -13.92 0.25 15.86
C ALA A 100 -12.47 -0.06 16.27
N MET A 101 -11.63 -0.51 15.33
CA MET A 101 -10.19 -0.69 15.60
C MET A 101 -9.47 0.65 15.77
N LEU A 102 -9.88 1.70 15.05
CA LEU A 102 -9.34 3.05 15.26
C LEU A 102 -9.73 3.57 16.64
N ASP A 103 -11.00 3.43 17.01
CA ASP A 103 -11.51 3.87 18.30
C ASP A 103 -10.76 3.15 19.42
N GLU A 104 -10.64 1.82 19.37
CA GLU A 104 -9.89 1.04 20.35
C GLU A 104 -8.43 1.51 20.48
N ALA A 105 -7.77 1.77 19.35
CA ALA A 105 -6.41 2.28 19.35
C ALA A 105 -6.34 3.67 19.99
N LEU A 106 -7.26 4.59 19.67
CA LEU A 106 -7.29 5.93 20.25
C LEU A 106 -7.56 5.90 21.76
N HIS A 107 -8.39 4.96 22.26
CA HIS A 107 -8.62 4.78 23.70
C HIS A 107 -7.38 4.22 24.43
N SER A 108 -6.59 3.39 23.77
CA SER A 108 -5.43 2.70 24.38
C SER A 108 -4.09 3.45 24.25
N LEU A 109 -3.98 4.37 23.28
CA LEU A 109 -2.77 5.17 23.07
C LEU A 109 -2.66 6.25 24.13
N ASP A 110 -1.47 6.42 24.72
CA ASP A 110 -1.24 7.43 25.74
C ASP A 110 -1.11 8.84 25.10
N PRO A 111 -2.05 9.78 25.39
CA PRO A 111 -2.02 11.12 24.81
C PRO A 111 -0.87 11.99 25.33
N HIS A 112 -0.17 11.57 26.39
CA HIS A 112 0.98 12.26 26.94
C HIS A 112 2.32 11.70 26.44
N ARG A 113 2.30 10.53 25.78
CA ARG A 113 3.49 9.92 25.23
C ARG A 113 3.71 10.36 23.78
N PRO A 114 4.81 11.08 23.45
CA PRO A 114 4.99 11.66 22.12
C PRO A 114 5.00 10.62 20.98
N PHE A 115 5.48 9.41 21.26
CA PHE A 115 5.40 8.26 20.35
C PHE A 115 3.95 7.86 20.02
N ASP A 116 3.10 7.70 21.03
CA ASP A 116 1.72 7.23 20.86
C ASP A 116 0.86 8.31 20.15
N VAL A 117 1.10 9.59 20.43
CA VAL A 117 0.49 10.72 19.69
C VAL A 117 0.88 10.69 18.19
N CYS A 118 2.15 10.42 17.89
CA CYS A 118 2.62 10.27 16.50
C CYS A 118 1.99 9.06 15.81
N VAL A 119 1.83 7.94 16.53
CA VAL A 119 1.13 6.75 16.04
C VAL A 119 -0.34 7.06 15.75
N ALA A 120 -1.05 7.76 16.63
CA ALA A 120 -2.45 8.16 16.44
C ALA A 120 -2.62 9.03 15.19
N ALA A 121 -1.79 10.07 15.03
CA ALA A 121 -1.82 10.94 13.86
C ALA A 121 -1.54 10.16 12.56
N ALA A 122 -0.49 9.33 12.54
CA ALA A 122 -0.16 8.49 11.38
C ALA A 122 -1.28 7.52 11.03
N MET A 123 -1.93 6.94 12.04
CA MET A 123 -3.03 5.99 11.89
C MET A 123 -4.23 6.63 11.17
N LEU A 124 -4.69 7.77 11.69
CA LEU A 124 -5.85 8.48 11.16
C LEU A 124 -5.59 9.03 9.75
N VAL A 125 -4.42 9.63 9.53
CA VAL A 125 -4.03 10.10 8.20
C VAL A 125 -3.95 8.94 7.21
N MET A 126 -3.34 7.82 7.58
CA MET A 126 -3.21 6.66 6.69
C MET A 126 -4.57 6.04 6.34
N PHE A 127 -5.47 5.95 7.32
CA PHE A 127 -6.81 5.43 7.15
C PHE A 127 -7.65 6.32 6.23
N TRP A 128 -7.92 7.57 6.66
CA TRP A 128 -8.86 8.45 5.98
C TRP A 128 -8.36 8.95 4.63
N CYS A 129 -7.04 9.09 4.45
CA CYS A 129 -6.46 9.49 3.16
C CYS A 129 -6.10 8.29 2.26
N GLN A 130 -6.46 7.06 2.69
CA GLN A 130 -6.24 5.82 1.96
C GLN A 130 -4.76 5.62 1.54
N LEU A 131 -3.82 6.04 2.40
CA LEU A 131 -2.39 6.05 2.08
C LEU A 131 -1.80 4.64 2.18
N ARG A 132 -0.76 4.40 1.38
CA ARG A 132 0.11 3.26 1.63
C ARG A 132 1.09 3.63 2.73
N LEU A 133 1.39 2.67 3.59
CA LEU A 133 2.30 2.87 4.71
C LEU A 133 3.68 3.42 4.31
N GLY A 134 4.19 3.01 3.15
CA GLY A 134 5.47 3.52 2.63
C GLY A 134 5.44 4.89 1.96
N GLU A 135 4.27 5.53 1.87
CA GLU A 135 4.13 6.91 1.37
C GLU A 135 4.38 7.94 2.49
N ILE A 136 4.27 7.54 3.77
CA ILE A 136 4.42 8.46 4.91
C ILE A 136 5.39 7.97 6.00
N LEU A 137 5.63 6.64 6.12
CA LEU A 137 6.50 6.08 7.16
C LEU A 137 7.80 5.51 6.60
N SER A 138 8.91 5.83 7.29
CA SER A 138 10.23 5.34 6.94
C SER A 138 10.41 3.86 7.26
N GLN A 139 11.18 3.16 6.43
CA GLN A 139 11.51 1.75 6.65
C GLN A 139 12.50 1.56 7.81
N THR A 140 13.38 2.54 8.04
CA THR A 140 14.39 2.52 9.08
C THR A 140 14.39 3.88 9.79
N ARG A 141 15.28 4.07 10.79
CA ARG A 141 15.43 5.38 11.44
C ARG A 141 16.07 6.45 10.53
N LYS A 142 16.60 6.07 9.37
CA LYS A 142 17.08 7.05 8.38
C LYS A 142 15.87 7.62 7.63
N TYR A 143 15.75 8.95 7.61
CA TYR A 143 14.68 9.63 6.87
C TYR A 143 15.14 10.04 5.47
N ASP A 144 14.22 10.01 4.51
CA ASP A 144 14.47 10.40 3.11
C ASP A 144 13.42 11.45 2.69
N PHE A 145 13.80 12.72 2.77
CA PHE A 145 12.95 13.85 2.40
C PHE A 145 12.61 13.89 0.91
N GLY A 146 13.36 13.19 0.05
CA GLY A 146 13.02 13.04 -1.36
C GLY A 146 11.92 12.00 -1.63
N ALA A 147 11.52 11.24 -0.60
CA ALA A 147 10.52 10.19 -0.71
C ALA A 147 9.38 10.29 0.32
N LEU A 148 9.58 10.99 1.44
CA LEU A 148 8.66 11.04 2.57
C LEU A 148 8.37 12.50 2.98
N PRO A 149 7.17 12.78 3.52
CA PRO A 149 6.69 14.15 3.76
C PRO A 149 7.34 14.82 4.98
N SER A 150 7.71 16.09 4.85
CA SER A 150 8.06 16.97 5.98
C SER A 150 6.86 17.79 6.46
N VAL A 151 7.00 18.47 7.59
CA VAL A 151 5.94 19.34 8.17
C VAL A 151 5.56 20.48 7.23
N GLN A 152 6.53 21.08 6.52
CA GLN A 152 6.29 22.09 5.48
C GLN A 152 5.36 21.61 4.35
N GLY A 153 5.17 20.29 4.21
CA GLY A 153 4.24 19.68 3.26
C GLY A 153 2.79 19.65 3.76
N VAL A 154 2.51 20.12 4.98
CA VAL A 154 1.16 20.15 5.55
C VAL A 154 0.54 21.52 5.37
N ARG A 155 -0.73 21.56 4.98
CA ARG A 155 -1.57 22.75 5.03
C ARG A 155 -2.78 22.43 5.88
N LEU A 156 -2.88 23.01 7.06
CA LEU A 156 -3.99 22.74 7.97
C LEU A 156 -5.11 23.74 7.72
N ARG A 157 -6.32 23.23 7.52
CA ARG A 157 -7.54 24.04 7.54
C ARG A 157 -7.50 25.22 6.55
N ALA A 158 -7.68 26.46 7.02
CA ALA A 158 -7.70 27.66 6.18
C ALA A 158 -6.46 27.78 5.27
N ASP A 159 -5.31 27.26 5.71
CA ASP A 159 -4.06 27.28 4.94
C ASP A 159 -4.09 26.38 3.69
N ALA A 160 -5.01 25.40 3.64
CA ALA A 160 -5.21 24.55 2.48
C ALA A 160 -6.18 25.16 1.45
N GLY A 161 -6.79 26.31 1.78
CA GLY A 161 -7.87 26.92 1.02
C GLY A 161 -9.23 26.24 1.24
N GLY A 162 -10.30 26.94 0.87
CA GLY A 162 -11.69 26.51 1.05
C GLY A 162 -12.58 27.65 1.56
N THR A 163 -13.89 27.49 1.42
CA THR A 163 -14.87 28.38 2.04
C THR A 163 -14.95 28.10 3.55
N LEU A 164 -15.38 29.07 4.36
CA LEU A 164 -15.42 28.96 5.84
C LEU A 164 -16.20 27.73 6.36
N ASP A 165 -17.12 27.20 5.56
CA ASP A 165 -17.93 26.00 5.81
C ASP A 165 -17.23 24.68 5.40
N ARG A 166 -16.18 24.73 4.58
CA ARG A 166 -15.43 23.56 4.07
C ARG A 166 -13.96 23.66 4.39
N VAL A 167 -13.65 23.45 5.67
CA VAL A 167 -12.29 23.55 6.19
C VAL A 167 -11.53 22.24 5.93
N THR A 168 -11.00 22.09 4.72
CA THR A 168 -10.12 20.98 4.33
C THR A 168 -8.69 21.20 4.79
N SER A 169 -7.96 20.12 5.09
CA SER A 169 -6.49 20.17 5.21
C SER A 169 -5.87 19.48 3.99
N ALA A 170 -4.58 19.67 3.76
CA ALA A 170 -3.86 19.00 2.68
C ALA A 170 -2.47 18.52 3.14
N LEU A 171 -2.03 17.42 2.54
CA LEU A 171 -0.73 16.80 2.75
C LEU A 171 -0.02 16.60 1.42
N TRP A 172 1.16 17.18 1.28
CA TRP A 172 2.06 16.94 0.17
C TRP A 172 2.81 15.61 0.37
N LEU A 173 2.72 14.72 -0.61
CA LEU A 173 3.53 13.51 -0.68
C LEU A 173 4.62 13.71 -1.75
N PRO A 174 5.92 13.74 -1.40
CA PRO A 174 6.99 13.94 -2.37
C PRO A 174 7.08 12.82 -3.42
N ARG A 175 6.70 11.61 -3.03
CA ARG A 175 6.76 10.44 -3.91
C ARG A 175 5.68 9.43 -3.56
N THR A 176 5.11 8.83 -4.60
CA THR A 176 4.25 7.65 -4.47
C THR A 176 4.77 6.53 -5.39
N LYS A 177 4.07 5.39 -5.38
CA LYS A 177 4.41 4.26 -6.27
C LYS A 177 4.39 4.66 -7.76
N VAL A 178 3.49 5.57 -8.15
CA VAL A 178 3.20 5.88 -9.55
C VAL A 178 3.49 7.33 -9.92
N GLU A 179 3.54 8.23 -8.93
CA GLU A 179 3.86 9.64 -9.12
C GLU A 179 5.20 9.94 -8.46
N ARG A 180 6.16 10.44 -9.24
CA ARG A 180 7.52 10.73 -8.77
C ARG A 180 7.79 12.22 -8.58
N SER A 181 6.92 13.08 -9.12
CA SER A 181 7.00 14.54 -9.00
C SER A 181 6.22 15.08 -7.80
N GLY A 182 5.64 14.18 -7.00
CA GLY A 182 4.84 14.50 -5.83
C GLY A 182 3.37 14.78 -6.13
N VAL A 183 2.54 14.73 -5.08
CA VAL A 183 1.09 14.89 -5.18
C VAL A 183 0.49 15.43 -3.89
N TRP A 184 -0.51 16.31 -4.00
CA TRP A 184 -1.33 16.74 -2.87
C TRP A 184 -2.41 15.72 -2.55
N VAL A 185 -2.63 15.49 -1.25
CA VAL A 185 -3.70 14.66 -0.72
C VAL A 185 -4.57 15.53 0.17
N TRP A 186 -5.86 15.57 -0.14
CA TRP A 186 -6.83 16.34 0.63
C TRP A 186 -7.33 15.51 1.81
N ILE A 187 -7.33 16.14 2.98
CA ILE A 187 -7.81 15.59 4.24
C ILE A 187 -9.18 16.20 4.49
N ALA A 188 -10.21 15.39 4.32
CA ALA A 188 -11.58 15.78 4.63
C ALA A 188 -11.82 15.71 6.14
N ARG A 189 -12.75 16.54 6.62
CA ARG A 189 -13.23 16.49 8.00
C ARG A 189 -14.03 15.20 8.21
N HIS A 190 -13.67 14.45 9.24
CA HIS A 190 -14.34 13.21 9.65
C HIS A 190 -14.45 13.14 11.18
N TYR A 191 -15.22 12.16 11.69
CA TYR A 191 -15.08 11.71 13.06
C TYR A 191 -13.65 11.16 13.26
N ASN A 192 -13.01 11.47 14.39
CA ASN A 192 -11.55 11.28 14.57
C ASN A 192 -10.73 11.99 13.47
N ASP A 193 -10.98 13.28 13.27
CA ASP A 193 -10.41 14.10 12.18
C ASP A 193 -8.85 14.04 12.17
N PRO A 194 -8.23 13.56 11.07
CA PRO A 194 -6.77 13.52 10.95
C PRO A 194 -6.12 14.89 11.08
N SER A 195 -6.82 15.98 10.75
CA SER A 195 -6.31 17.34 10.84
C SER A 195 -6.03 17.75 12.29
N PHE A 196 -6.93 17.39 13.21
CA PHE A 196 -6.72 17.66 14.63
C PHE A 196 -5.61 16.79 15.20
N ALA A 197 -5.57 15.51 14.85
CA ALA A 197 -4.50 14.61 15.28
C ALA A 197 -3.11 15.07 14.77
N LEU A 198 -3.03 15.55 13.52
CA LEU A 198 -1.80 16.14 12.97
C LEU A 198 -1.38 17.40 13.72
N GLN A 199 -2.33 18.30 14.00
CA GLN A 199 -2.04 19.53 14.73
C GLN A 199 -1.52 19.23 16.15
N ASP A 200 -2.18 18.30 16.85
CA ASP A 200 -1.78 17.90 18.18
C ASP A 200 -0.41 17.23 18.19
N HIS A 201 -0.16 16.35 17.22
CA HIS A 201 1.12 15.69 17.01
C HIS A 201 2.27 16.68 16.77
N ILE A 202 2.10 17.63 15.85
CA ILE A 202 3.11 18.67 15.57
C ILE A 202 3.43 19.46 16.85
N ARG A 203 2.40 19.81 17.62
CA ARG A 203 2.53 20.55 18.88
C ARG A 203 3.25 19.74 19.96
N VAL A 204 2.79 18.52 20.25
CA VAL A 204 3.36 17.65 21.31
C VAL A 204 4.81 17.28 21.00
N ASN A 205 5.09 16.94 19.75
CA ASN A 205 6.45 16.57 19.33
C ASN A 205 7.34 17.78 19.03
N ARG A 206 6.80 19.01 19.08
CA ARG A 206 7.53 20.25 18.80
C ARG A 206 8.26 20.15 17.45
N LEU A 207 7.52 19.80 16.40
CA LEU A 207 8.09 19.63 15.07
C LEU A 207 8.20 20.99 14.36
N GLU A 208 9.33 21.19 13.69
CA GLU A 208 9.59 22.35 12.84
C GLU A 208 9.31 22.04 11.36
N ASP A 209 9.25 23.05 10.50
CA ASP A 209 8.86 22.93 9.09
C ASP A 209 9.72 21.90 8.30
N ASP A 210 11.02 21.84 8.59
CA ASP A 210 11.96 20.93 7.93
C ASP A 210 12.05 19.55 8.62
N ASP A 211 11.31 19.32 9.70
CA ASP A 211 11.28 18.03 10.37
C ASP A 211 10.50 16.98 9.56
N PRO A 212 10.83 15.68 9.73
CA PRO A 212 9.99 14.59 9.25
C PRO A 212 8.57 14.70 9.82
N LEU A 213 7.54 14.64 8.97
CA LEU A 213 6.15 14.83 9.42
C LEU A 213 5.74 13.83 10.51
N PHE A 214 6.08 12.56 10.30
CA PHE A 214 5.83 11.50 11.28
C PHE A 214 7.14 11.14 11.99
N ALA A 215 7.60 12.03 12.87
CA ALA A 215 8.66 11.77 13.83
C ALA A 215 8.22 12.15 15.24
N TYR A 216 8.80 11.51 16.24
CA TYR A 216 8.47 11.75 17.64
C TYR A 216 9.70 12.02 18.49
N ARG A 217 9.54 12.77 19.58
CA ARG A 217 10.60 13.00 20.56
C ARG A 217 10.74 11.76 21.44
N HIS A 218 11.96 11.24 21.54
CA HIS A 218 12.24 10.13 22.45
C HIS A 218 11.96 10.54 23.91
N ASP A 219 11.34 9.64 24.67
CA ASP A 219 10.80 9.94 26.01
C ASP A 219 11.87 10.46 26.98
N THR A 220 13.12 9.99 26.86
CA THR A 220 14.24 10.40 27.74
C THR A 220 15.24 11.36 27.09
N THR A 221 15.71 11.08 25.87
CA THR A 221 16.77 11.85 25.21
C THR A 221 16.24 13.07 24.47
N HIS A 222 14.93 13.17 24.25
CA HIS A 222 14.28 14.16 23.40
C HIS A 222 14.77 14.23 21.94
N GLU A 223 15.56 13.24 21.51
CA GLU A 223 15.99 13.09 20.12
C GLU A 223 14.76 12.93 19.22
N LEU A 224 14.80 13.54 18.03
CA LEU A 224 13.76 13.35 17.03
C LEU A 224 13.94 12.03 16.30
N ILE A 225 12.98 11.13 16.40
CA ILE A 225 13.04 9.80 15.79
C ILE A 225 11.93 9.66 14.76
N PRO A 226 12.27 9.40 13.48
CA PRO A 226 11.26 9.07 12.49
C PRO A 226 10.47 7.81 12.85
N LEU A 227 9.15 7.90 12.76
CA LEU A 227 8.26 6.77 12.98
C LEU A 227 8.47 5.72 11.90
N THR A 228 8.98 4.56 12.31
CA THR A 228 9.24 3.46 11.39
C THR A 228 7.98 2.62 11.16
N ARG A 229 7.92 1.98 9.99
CA ARG A 229 6.84 1.02 9.65
C ARG A 229 6.66 -0.06 10.71
N ALA A 230 7.78 -0.55 11.25
CA ALA A 230 7.80 -1.61 12.23
C ALA A 230 7.28 -1.13 13.59
N ALA A 231 7.71 0.05 14.05
CA ALA A 231 7.25 0.63 15.31
C ALA A 231 5.75 0.94 15.27
N PHE A 232 5.28 1.57 14.20
CA PHE A 232 3.86 1.88 14.00
C PHE A 232 2.97 0.63 14.00
N LEU A 233 3.30 -0.37 13.16
CA LEU A 233 2.51 -1.60 13.10
C LEU A 233 2.67 -2.44 14.38
N GLY A 234 3.83 -2.39 15.03
CA GLY A 234 4.08 -3.10 16.28
C GLY A 234 3.16 -2.59 17.37
N ARG A 235 3.13 -1.27 17.60
CA ARG A 235 2.31 -0.65 18.63
C ARG A 235 0.81 -0.91 18.44
N LEU A 236 0.31 -0.73 17.21
CA LEU A 236 -1.12 -0.95 16.95
C LEU A 236 -1.52 -2.42 17.05
N ASN A 237 -0.70 -3.35 16.55
CA ASN A 237 -1.00 -4.78 16.69
C ASN A 237 -0.85 -5.28 18.13
N GLU A 238 -0.02 -4.66 18.96
CA GLU A 238 0.05 -4.93 20.40
C GLU A 238 -1.29 -4.61 21.07
N ILE A 239 -1.81 -3.40 20.84
CA ILE A 239 -3.12 -2.95 21.36
C ILE A 239 -4.23 -3.90 20.89
N TRP A 240 -4.34 -4.10 19.57
CA TRP A 240 -5.40 -4.92 19.00
C TRP A 240 -5.32 -6.39 19.43
N ALA A 241 -4.11 -6.95 19.58
CA ALA A 241 -3.95 -8.31 20.09
C ALA A 241 -4.42 -8.44 21.54
N ALA A 242 -4.17 -7.43 22.39
CA ALA A 242 -4.65 -7.42 23.78
C ALA A 242 -6.20 -7.46 23.86
N CYS A 243 -6.88 -6.89 22.87
CA CYS A 243 -8.34 -6.88 22.77
C CYS A 243 -8.90 -8.05 21.93
N GLY A 244 -8.08 -9.06 21.61
CA GLY A 244 -8.50 -10.23 20.83
C GLY A 244 -8.81 -9.94 19.36
N MET A 245 -8.41 -8.78 18.83
CA MET A 245 -8.62 -8.38 17.45
C MET A 245 -7.55 -8.97 16.52
N GLN A 246 -7.88 -9.06 15.24
CA GLN A 246 -6.97 -9.63 14.24
C GLN A 246 -5.72 -8.78 14.01
N ARG A 247 -4.62 -9.46 13.70
CA ARG A 247 -3.39 -8.79 13.26
C ARG A 247 -3.57 -8.17 11.88
N VAL A 248 -3.14 -6.93 11.72
CA VAL A 248 -3.21 -6.21 10.45
C VAL A 248 -1.83 -5.83 9.91
N THR A 249 -1.81 -5.53 8.61
CA THR A 249 -0.64 -5.02 7.90
C THR A 249 -0.93 -3.64 7.34
N GLY A 250 0.10 -2.92 6.88
CA GLY A 250 -0.08 -1.57 6.33
C GLY A 250 -1.08 -1.47 5.16
N HIS A 251 -1.35 -2.57 4.45
CA HIS A 251 -2.34 -2.58 3.38
C HIS A 251 -3.79 -2.54 3.89
N CYS A 252 -4.04 -3.05 5.10
CA CYS A 252 -5.35 -3.11 5.72
C CYS A 252 -5.93 -1.71 5.98
N PHE A 253 -5.09 -0.69 6.24
CA PHE A 253 -5.51 0.71 6.39
C PHE A 253 -6.15 1.24 5.12
N ARG A 254 -5.50 1.03 3.97
CA ARG A 254 -6.02 1.48 2.68
C ARG A 254 -7.32 0.76 2.29
N ILE A 255 -7.46 -0.52 2.64
CA ILE A 255 -8.73 -1.26 2.49
C ILE A 255 -9.79 -0.67 3.43
N GLY A 256 -9.42 -0.45 4.69
CA GLY A 256 -10.28 0.12 5.73
C GLY A 256 -10.87 1.47 5.36
N GLY A 257 -10.02 2.46 5.07
CA GLY A 257 -10.47 3.79 4.68
C GLY A 257 -11.33 3.79 3.42
N THR A 258 -11.02 2.94 2.44
CA THR A 258 -11.88 2.75 1.26
C THR A 258 -13.26 2.24 1.64
N THR A 259 -13.30 1.21 2.47
CA THR A 259 -14.53 0.56 2.90
C THR A 259 -15.37 1.52 3.74
N ALA A 260 -14.75 2.26 4.65
CA ALA A 260 -15.42 3.24 5.50
C ALA A 260 -16.04 4.38 4.68
N LEU A 261 -15.31 4.97 3.74
CA LEU A 261 -15.83 6.02 2.87
C LEU A 261 -17.03 5.53 2.03
N LEU A 262 -16.93 4.33 1.46
CA LEU A 262 -18.02 3.75 0.68
C LEU A 262 -19.26 3.46 1.54
N ARG A 263 -19.08 2.92 2.76
CA ARG A 263 -20.18 2.68 3.72
C ARG A 263 -20.81 3.97 4.21
N ALA A 264 -20.06 5.07 4.23
CA ALA A 264 -20.56 6.41 4.53
C ALA A 264 -21.31 7.06 3.35
N GLY A 265 -21.56 6.34 2.26
CA GLY A 265 -22.30 6.85 1.10
C GLY A 265 -21.49 7.80 0.21
N VAL A 266 -20.17 7.90 0.39
CA VAL A 266 -19.33 8.71 -0.50
C VAL A 266 -19.31 8.08 -1.89
N ASP A 267 -19.59 8.89 -2.91
CA ASP A 267 -19.62 8.44 -4.30
C ASP A 267 -18.34 7.64 -4.67
N PRO A 268 -18.48 6.46 -5.30
CA PRO A 268 -17.34 5.61 -5.63
C PRO A 268 -16.24 6.28 -6.47
N GLU A 269 -16.59 7.19 -7.39
CA GLU A 269 -15.60 7.93 -8.18
C GLU A 269 -14.88 8.98 -7.31
N VAL A 270 -15.57 9.60 -6.35
CA VAL A 270 -14.90 10.47 -5.35
C VAL A 270 -13.92 9.67 -4.50
N VAL A 271 -14.30 8.49 -4.00
CA VAL A 271 -13.39 7.61 -3.23
C VAL A 271 -12.20 7.16 -4.08
N LYS A 272 -12.42 6.86 -5.36
CA LYS A 272 -11.39 6.48 -6.32
C LYS A 272 -10.39 7.62 -6.58
N VAL A 273 -10.88 8.85 -6.70
CA VAL A 273 -10.05 10.07 -6.79
C VAL A 273 -9.27 10.29 -5.50
N ALA A 274 -9.92 10.23 -4.33
CA ALA A 274 -9.29 10.46 -3.02
C ALA A 274 -8.12 9.49 -2.76
N GLY A 275 -8.31 8.20 -3.03
CA GLY A 275 -7.22 7.23 -2.89
C GLY A 275 -6.31 7.14 -4.11
N ARG A 276 -6.50 7.98 -5.14
CA ARG A 276 -5.58 8.14 -6.28
C ARG A 276 -5.47 6.90 -7.17
N TRP A 277 -6.60 6.23 -7.42
CA TRP A 277 -6.64 5.11 -8.37
C TRP A 277 -6.94 5.61 -9.78
N LYS A 278 -6.06 5.32 -10.73
CA LYS A 278 -6.28 5.57 -12.17
C LYS A 278 -7.06 4.46 -12.89
N SER A 279 -7.38 3.36 -12.20
CA SER A 279 -7.99 2.15 -12.80
C SER A 279 -8.89 1.44 -11.79
N ASP A 280 -9.66 0.48 -12.30
CA ASP A 280 -10.60 -0.36 -11.52
C ASP A 280 -9.92 -1.33 -10.55
N SER A 281 -8.59 -1.26 -10.41
CA SER A 281 -7.88 -1.89 -9.29
C SER A 281 -8.41 -1.44 -7.91
N PHE A 282 -9.11 -0.31 -7.85
CA PHE A 282 -9.88 0.17 -6.70
C PHE A 282 -10.92 -0.85 -6.20
N LEU A 283 -11.64 -1.54 -7.09
CA LEU A 283 -12.72 -2.48 -6.74
C LEU A 283 -12.24 -3.61 -5.82
N ARG A 284 -10.93 -3.95 -5.88
CA ARG A 284 -10.32 -4.98 -5.03
C ARG A 284 -10.25 -4.61 -3.55
N TYR A 285 -10.44 -3.34 -3.22
CA TYR A 285 -10.39 -2.82 -1.85
C TYR A 285 -11.76 -2.80 -1.17
N TRP A 286 -12.84 -3.13 -1.90
CA TRP A 286 -14.18 -3.12 -1.36
C TRP A 286 -14.37 -4.34 -0.46
N ARG A 287 -14.81 -4.12 0.77
CA ARG A 287 -15.15 -5.16 1.76
C ARG A 287 -16.56 -4.88 2.26
N ALA A 288 -17.27 -5.90 2.72
CA ALA A 288 -18.69 -5.79 3.12
C ALA A 288 -19.58 -5.22 1.99
N LEU A 289 -19.57 -5.89 0.83
CA LEU A 289 -20.30 -5.45 -0.36
C LEU A 289 -21.81 -5.30 -0.12
N ASP A 290 -22.39 -6.15 0.72
CA ASP A 290 -23.77 -6.08 1.17
C ASP A 290 -24.10 -4.72 1.80
N GLN A 291 -23.25 -4.25 2.71
CA GLN A 291 -23.43 -2.97 3.39
C GLN A 291 -23.17 -1.78 2.46
N ILE A 292 -22.16 -1.88 1.59
CA ILE A 292 -21.88 -0.85 0.59
C ILE A 292 -23.07 -0.73 -0.38
N ILE A 293 -23.59 -1.84 -0.90
CA ILE A 293 -24.73 -1.80 -1.82
C ILE A 293 -25.95 -1.20 -1.10
N SER A 294 -26.20 -1.57 0.16
CA SER A 294 -27.30 -1.01 0.94
C SER A 294 -27.16 0.48 1.25
N SER A 295 -25.96 1.04 1.37
CA SER A 295 -25.77 2.47 1.68
C SER A 295 -25.89 3.38 0.45
N HIS A 296 -25.96 2.81 -0.75
CA HIS A 296 -26.04 3.51 -2.04
C HIS A 296 -27.38 3.27 -2.77
N MET A 297 -28.30 2.50 -2.18
CA MET A 297 -29.69 2.31 -2.65
C MET A 297 -30.66 3.11 -1.78
#